data_AF-A0A7R9YN90-F1
#
_entry.id   AF-A0A7R9YN90-F1
#
_cell.length_a   1.000
_cell.length_b   1.000
_cell.length_c   1.000
_cell.angle_alpha   90.00
_cell.angle_beta   90.00
_cell.angle_gamma   90.00
#
_symmetry.space_group_name_H-M   'P 1'
#
loop_
_entity.id
_entity.type
_entity.pdbx_description
1 polymer ?
#
loop_
_entity_poly.entity_id
_entity_poly.type
_entity_poly.pdbx_seq_one_letter_code
_entity_poly.pdbx_strand_id
1 'polypeptide(L)'
;DTWAVSHVDAHALLLRNVGEYAFDLIDADSFGLSARALSAAMWSVKLGGLLYATQTDGRAHTAPERCLAAYGAWPAGSSATNPAVNEQAIRLLIGRAVQEAAMHGLIATPLFSLYARHGPCYRSMLALSRAPSRSPQLRGRLGFVATCGA
;
A
#
# COMPACT_ATOMS: atom_id res chain seq x y z
N ASP A 1 -29.43 1.39 -9.72
CA ASP A 1 -28.76 0.78 -8.56
C ASP A 1 -28.42 -0.67 -8.84
N THR A 2 -27.19 -0.93 -9.22
CA THR A 2 -26.70 -2.28 -9.53
C THR A 2 -25.55 -2.60 -8.61
N TRP A 3 -25.71 -3.62 -7.77
CA TRP A 3 -24.65 -4.19 -6.94
C TRP A 3 -24.45 -5.64 -7.32
N ALA A 4 -23.24 -6.16 -7.10
CA ALA A 4 -22.91 -7.55 -7.32
C ALA A 4 -22.15 -8.08 -6.10
N VAL A 5 -22.49 -9.29 -5.68
CA VAL A 5 -21.79 -10.01 -4.60
C VAL A 5 -21.08 -11.20 -5.21
N SER A 6 -19.87 -11.50 -4.72
CA SER A 6 -19.06 -12.61 -5.18
C SER A 6 -18.54 -13.41 -4.00
N HIS A 7 -18.50 -14.74 -4.16
CA HIS A 7 -17.86 -15.68 -3.23
C HIS A 7 -16.48 -16.14 -3.73
N VAL A 8 -15.94 -15.47 -4.75
CA VAL A 8 -14.62 -15.77 -5.30
C VAL A 8 -13.55 -15.12 -4.43
N ASP A 9 -12.40 -15.80 -4.29
CA ASP A 9 -11.20 -15.22 -3.71
C ASP A 9 -10.92 -13.83 -4.31
N ALA A 10 -10.64 -12.84 -3.44
CA ALA A 10 -10.51 -11.45 -3.87
C ALA A 10 -9.38 -11.27 -4.89
N HIS A 11 -8.25 -11.96 -4.72
CA HIS A 11 -7.15 -11.87 -5.67
C HIS A 11 -7.55 -12.43 -7.05
N ALA A 12 -8.24 -13.57 -7.10
CA ALA A 12 -8.77 -14.11 -8.34
C ALA A 12 -9.84 -13.21 -8.98
N LEU A 13 -10.71 -12.56 -8.18
CA LEU A 13 -11.70 -11.60 -8.66
C LEU A 13 -11.01 -10.40 -9.32
N LEU A 14 -10.02 -9.81 -8.64
CA LEU A 14 -9.28 -8.65 -9.15
C LEU A 14 -8.57 -8.99 -10.47
N LEU A 15 -7.86 -10.13 -10.52
CA LEU A 15 -7.16 -10.55 -11.74
C LEU A 15 -8.08 -10.87 -12.92
N ARG A 16 -9.34 -11.26 -12.69
CA ARG A 16 -10.34 -11.45 -13.76
C ARG A 16 -10.85 -10.12 -14.33
N ASN A 17 -10.68 -9.02 -13.60
CA ASN A 17 -11.21 -7.69 -13.94
C ASN A 17 -10.06 -6.71 -14.22
N VAL A 18 -9.06 -7.15 -14.98
CA VAL A 18 -7.94 -6.32 -15.44
C VAL A 18 -8.30 -5.68 -16.78
N GLY A 19 -7.92 -4.41 -16.98
CA GLY A 19 -8.12 -3.71 -18.25
C GLY A 19 -9.50 -3.08 -18.39
N GLU A 20 -10.29 -3.53 -19.37
CA GLU A 20 -11.56 -2.89 -19.78
C GLU A 20 -12.65 -2.94 -18.68
N TYR A 21 -12.55 -3.91 -17.77
CA TYR A 21 -13.45 -4.09 -16.62
C TYR A 21 -12.84 -3.62 -15.30
N ALA A 22 -11.82 -2.77 -15.35
CA ALA A 22 -11.15 -2.28 -14.16
C ALA A 22 -12.08 -1.38 -13.32
N PHE A 23 -11.86 -1.35 -12.01
CA PHE A 23 -12.63 -0.57 -11.05
C PHE A 23 -12.14 0.89 -10.99
N ASP A 24 -13.04 1.84 -10.84
CA ASP A 24 -12.66 3.25 -10.60
C ASP A 24 -12.03 3.44 -9.22
N LEU A 25 -12.47 2.66 -8.23
CA LEU A 25 -11.98 2.64 -6.87
C LEU A 25 -11.94 1.21 -6.34
N ILE A 26 -10.86 0.85 -5.66
CA ILE A 26 -10.74 -0.40 -4.91
C ILE A 26 -10.44 -0.06 -3.45
N ASP A 27 -11.28 -0.54 -2.53
CA ASP A 27 -10.99 -0.57 -1.10
C ASP A 27 -10.46 -1.95 -0.70
N ALA A 28 -9.17 -2.01 -0.41
CA ALA A 28 -8.46 -3.22 -0.02
C ALA A 28 -8.32 -3.27 1.51
N ASP A 29 -9.35 -3.80 2.17
CA ASP A 29 -9.39 -3.99 3.63
C ASP A 29 -9.20 -5.47 3.99
N SER A 30 -7.98 -5.82 4.41
CA SER A 30 -7.61 -7.20 4.76
C SER A 30 -6.98 -7.26 6.15
N PHE A 31 -7.02 -8.44 6.76
CA PHE A 31 -6.26 -8.72 7.97
C PHE A 31 -4.76 -8.74 7.66
N GLY A 32 -3.98 -7.90 8.34
CA GLY A 32 -2.56 -7.69 8.08
C GLY A 32 -2.27 -6.87 6.82
N LEU A 33 -1.10 -7.08 6.22
CA LEU A 33 -0.76 -6.58 4.89
C LEU A 33 -0.78 -7.75 3.90
N SER A 34 -1.76 -7.80 3.00
CA SER A 34 -1.72 -8.73 1.87
C SER A 34 -1.01 -8.10 0.69
N ALA A 35 0.30 -8.32 0.56
CA ALA A 35 1.08 -7.88 -0.60
C ALA A 35 0.48 -8.39 -1.92
N ARG A 36 -0.11 -9.59 -1.90
CA ARG A 36 -0.83 -10.17 -3.05
C ARG A 36 -2.05 -9.35 -3.43
N ALA A 37 -2.88 -8.97 -2.45
CA ALA A 37 -4.08 -8.16 -2.72
C ALA A 37 -3.71 -6.77 -3.25
N LEU A 38 -2.64 -6.16 -2.73
CA LEU A 38 -2.15 -4.86 -3.19
C LEU A 38 -1.73 -4.89 -4.67
N SER A 39 -0.95 -5.90 -5.07
CA SER A 39 -0.48 -6.04 -6.45
C SER A 39 -1.65 -6.32 -7.41
N ALA A 40 -2.56 -7.24 -7.05
CA ALA A 40 -3.73 -7.53 -7.88
C ALA A 40 -4.71 -6.35 -7.98
N ALA A 41 -4.87 -5.55 -6.92
CA ALA A 41 -5.65 -4.33 -6.94
C ALA A 41 -5.08 -3.31 -7.93
N MET A 42 -3.76 -3.17 -8.01
CA MET A 42 -3.13 -2.26 -8.97
C MET A 42 -3.36 -2.66 -10.43
N TRP A 43 -3.44 -3.96 -10.73
CA TRP A 43 -3.79 -4.44 -12.07
C TRP A 43 -5.25 -4.20 -12.45
N SER A 44 -6.13 -4.12 -11.47
CA SER A 44 -7.58 -4.11 -11.66
C SER A 44 -8.23 -2.77 -11.38
N VAL A 45 -7.47 -1.76 -10.95
CA VAL A 45 -7.95 -0.37 -10.90
C VAL A 45 -7.72 0.30 -12.25
N LYS A 46 -8.66 1.14 -12.69
CA LYS A 46 -8.51 1.91 -13.92
C LYS A 46 -7.31 2.84 -13.82
N LEU A 47 -6.70 3.14 -14.96
CA LEU A 47 -5.70 4.20 -15.03
C LEU A 47 -6.33 5.54 -14.66
N GLY A 48 -5.76 6.24 -13.67
CA GLY A 48 -6.36 7.43 -13.07
C GLY A 48 -7.30 7.14 -11.90
N GLY A 49 -7.57 5.86 -11.59
CA GLY A 49 -8.41 5.42 -10.49
C GLY A 49 -7.72 5.46 -9.14
N LEU A 50 -8.46 5.01 -8.12
CA LEU A 50 -8.10 5.13 -6.71
C LEU A 50 -7.94 3.77 -6.03
N LEU A 51 -6.88 3.63 -5.24
CA LEU A 51 -6.64 2.47 -4.39
C LEU A 51 -6.63 2.92 -2.93
N TYR A 52 -7.59 2.45 -2.14
CA TYR A 52 -7.61 2.63 -0.70
C TYR A 52 -7.03 1.39 -0.04
N ALA A 53 -5.78 1.49 0.42
CA ALA A 53 -5.05 0.38 1.01
C ALA A 53 -5.15 0.44 2.54
N THR A 54 -5.54 -0.68 3.15
CA THR A 54 -5.59 -0.84 4.61
C THR A 54 -4.59 -1.89 5.09
N GLN A 55 -4.02 -1.60 6.26
CA GLN A 55 -3.10 -2.47 6.97
C GLN A 55 -3.53 -2.52 8.44
N THR A 56 -3.62 -3.72 9.01
CA THR A 56 -4.06 -3.91 10.40
C THR A 56 -3.06 -4.61 11.32
N ASP A 57 -1.93 -5.09 10.79
CA ASP A 57 -0.85 -5.67 11.59
C ASP A 57 0.14 -4.59 12.08
N GLY A 58 -0.21 -3.93 13.18
CA GLY A 58 0.67 -2.98 13.88
C GLY A 58 1.95 -3.60 14.45
N ARG A 59 2.21 -4.91 14.31
CA ARG A 59 3.49 -5.53 14.71
C ARG A 59 4.42 -5.75 13.53
N ALA A 60 3.90 -5.70 12.30
CA ALA A 60 4.68 -5.88 11.08
C ALA A 60 5.82 -4.86 10.95
N HIS A 61 5.72 -3.69 11.59
CA HIS A 61 6.76 -2.65 11.56
C HIS A 61 7.67 -2.65 12.80
N THR A 62 7.34 -3.40 13.87
CA THR A 62 8.19 -3.51 15.06
C THR A 62 9.08 -4.76 15.04
N ALA A 63 8.80 -5.73 14.15
CA ALA A 63 9.62 -6.91 13.93
C ALA A 63 10.42 -6.76 12.62
N PRO A 64 11.74 -6.56 12.67
CA PRO A 64 12.54 -6.22 11.49
C PRO A 64 12.43 -7.23 10.33
N GLU A 65 12.47 -8.54 10.59
CA GLU A 65 12.38 -9.52 9.50
C GLU A 65 10.99 -9.53 8.85
N ARG A 66 9.93 -9.36 9.66
CA ARG A 66 8.55 -9.27 9.14
C ARG A 66 8.35 -8.00 8.32
N CYS A 67 8.91 -6.89 8.78
CA CYS A 67 8.88 -5.62 8.06
C CYS A 67 9.58 -5.75 6.71
N LEU A 68 10.76 -6.36 6.70
CA LEU A 68 11.52 -6.61 5.47
C LEU A 68 10.74 -7.51 4.50
N ALA A 69 10.15 -8.59 5.00
CA ALA A 69 9.36 -9.51 4.17
C ALA A 69 8.08 -8.88 3.61
N ALA A 70 7.37 -8.06 4.40
CA ALA A 70 6.10 -7.46 4.00
C ALA A 70 6.26 -6.20 3.12
N TYR A 71 7.24 -5.36 3.43
CA TYR A 71 7.38 -4.03 2.82
C TYR A 71 8.66 -3.85 2.01
N GLY A 72 9.60 -4.80 2.05
CA GLY A 72 10.91 -4.63 1.42
C GLY A 72 11.74 -3.51 2.05
N ALA A 73 11.50 -3.20 3.32
CA ALA A 73 12.14 -2.09 4.03
C ALA A 73 12.44 -2.46 5.49
N TRP A 74 13.52 -1.89 6.02
CA TRP A 74 13.92 -2.06 7.41
C TRP A 74 13.30 -0.96 8.29
N PRO A 75 12.72 -1.29 9.46
CA PRO A 75 12.12 -0.29 10.32
C PRO A 75 13.19 0.55 11.03
N ALA A 76 13.01 1.87 11.05
CA ALA A 76 13.95 2.80 11.67
C ALA A 76 13.65 2.95 13.17
N GLY A 77 14.36 2.16 13.98
CA GLY A 77 14.08 2.03 15.41
C GLY A 77 12.94 1.05 15.64
N SER A 78 13.26 -0.24 15.78
CA SER A 78 12.32 -1.35 15.91
C SER A 78 11.64 -1.44 17.28
N SER A 79 11.49 -0.32 17.99
CA SER A 79 10.86 -0.28 19.30
C SER A 79 9.47 0.35 19.21
N ALA A 80 8.50 -0.30 19.84
CA ALA A 80 7.16 0.27 20.04
C ALA A 80 7.17 1.58 20.85
N THR A 81 8.31 1.93 21.47
CA THR A 81 8.51 3.19 22.21
C THR A 81 8.88 4.38 21.32
N ASN A 82 9.16 4.15 20.03
CA ASN A 82 9.44 5.24 19.09
C ASN A 82 8.19 6.13 18.92
N PRO A 83 8.26 7.45 19.19
CA PRO A 83 7.10 8.34 19.08
C PRO A 83 6.55 8.43 17.64
N ALA A 84 7.39 8.18 16.63
CA ALA A 84 7.02 8.21 15.22
C ALA A 84 6.59 6.83 14.67
N VAL A 85 6.46 5.80 15.52
CA VAL A 85 6.22 4.41 15.10
C VAL A 85 4.99 4.26 14.18
N ASN A 86 3.90 4.99 14.48
CA ASN A 86 2.68 4.94 13.67
C ASN A 86 2.85 5.62 12.31
N GLU A 87 3.61 6.72 12.26
CA GLU A 87 3.92 7.40 11.01
C GLU A 87 4.87 6.55 10.14
N GLN A 88 5.84 5.88 10.76
CA GLN A 88 6.73 4.96 10.05
C GLN A 88 5.95 3.78 9.45
N ALA A 89 5.03 3.19 10.20
CA ALA A 89 4.18 2.09 9.73
C ALA A 89 3.39 2.47 8.47
N ILE A 90 2.77 3.67 8.44
CA ILE A 90 2.01 4.11 7.27
C ILE A 90 2.92 4.47 6.09
N ARG A 91 4.12 4.98 6.35
CA ARG A 91 5.13 5.23 5.31
C ARG A 91 5.67 3.94 4.70
N LEU A 92 5.78 2.85 5.47
CA LEU A 92 6.12 1.52 4.97
C LEU A 92 5.03 0.98 4.05
N LEU A 93 3.75 1.13 4.41
CA LEU A 93 2.62 0.78 3.55
C LEU A 93 2.65 1.55 2.22
N ILE A 94 2.78 2.87 2.29
CA ILE A 94 2.87 3.73 1.09
C ILE A 94 4.09 3.36 0.27
N GLY A 95 5.24 3.14 0.92
CA GLY A 95 6.49 2.76 0.28
C GLY A 95 6.35 1.46 -0.51
N ARG A 96 5.72 0.45 0.08
CA ARG A 96 5.44 -0.81 -0.61
C ARG A 96 4.52 -0.62 -1.80
N ALA A 97 3.47 0.20 -1.66
CA ALA A 97 2.57 0.48 -2.78
C ALA A 97 3.25 1.25 -3.92
N VAL A 98 4.15 2.18 -3.60
CA VAL A 98 4.96 2.89 -4.60
C VAL A 98 5.91 1.93 -5.33
N GLN A 99 6.55 1.00 -4.61
CA GLN A 99 7.40 -0.03 -5.20
C GLN A 99 6.61 -0.94 -6.16
N GLU A 100 5.45 -1.43 -5.73
CA GLU A 100 4.56 -2.24 -6.56
C GLU A 100 4.10 -1.48 -7.81
N ALA A 101 3.62 -0.24 -7.65
CA ALA A 101 3.19 0.57 -8.78
C ALA A 101 4.32 0.77 -9.80
N ALA A 102 5.55 1.00 -9.34
CA ALA A 102 6.72 1.13 -10.21
C ALA A 102 7.00 -0.14 -11.03
N MET A 103 6.82 -1.33 -10.43
CA MET A 103 6.95 -2.61 -11.16
C MET A 103 5.90 -2.76 -12.28
N HIS A 104 4.76 -2.10 -12.14
CA HIS A 104 3.66 -2.10 -13.13
C HIS A 104 3.72 -0.92 -14.12
N GLY A 105 4.77 -0.10 -14.09
CA GLY A 105 4.85 1.10 -14.94
C GLY A 105 3.81 2.17 -14.54
N LEU A 106 3.45 2.23 -13.27
CA LEU A 106 2.50 3.18 -12.69
C LEU A 106 3.20 4.10 -11.67
N ILE A 107 2.56 5.21 -11.36
CA ILE A 107 2.88 6.10 -10.25
C ILE A 107 1.73 5.98 -9.24
N ALA A 108 2.05 5.60 -7.99
CA ALA A 108 1.13 5.71 -6.87
C ALA A 108 1.37 7.03 -6.13
N THR A 109 0.39 7.94 -6.15
CA THR A 109 0.45 9.21 -5.43
C THR A 109 -0.43 9.16 -4.18
N PRO A 110 0.13 9.24 -2.96
CA PRO A 110 -0.69 9.32 -1.76
C PRO A 110 -1.50 10.61 -1.73
N LEU A 111 -2.82 10.48 -1.54
CA LEU A 111 -3.76 11.60 -1.40
C LEU A 111 -3.96 11.96 0.07
N PHE A 112 -4.16 10.94 0.92
CA PHE A 112 -4.20 11.09 2.36
C PHE A 112 -3.76 9.79 3.04
N SER A 113 -3.38 9.90 4.31
CA SER A 113 -3.01 8.79 5.17
C SER A 113 -3.66 8.96 6.54
N LEU A 114 -4.10 7.85 7.14
CA LEU A 114 -4.81 7.82 8.41
C LEU A 114 -4.31 6.65 9.27
N TYR A 115 -3.99 6.95 10.53
CA TYR A 115 -3.85 5.96 11.59
C TYR A 115 -5.05 6.05 12.54
N ALA A 116 -5.79 4.95 12.68
CA ALA A 116 -6.89 4.84 13.63
C ALA A 116 -6.44 4.03 14.85
N ARG A 117 -6.62 4.57 16.06
CA ARG A 117 -6.15 3.94 17.31
C ARG A 117 -7.05 2.81 17.80
N HIS A 118 -8.37 2.89 17.58
CA HIS A 118 -9.35 2.00 18.23
C HIS A 118 -9.40 0.57 17.67
N GLY A 119 -8.99 0.38 16.42
CA GLY A 119 -8.39 -0.86 15.93
C GLY A 119 -7.15 -0.40 15.18
N PRO A 120 -5.91 -0.83 15.55
CA PRO A 120 -4.69 -0.29 14.98
C PRO A 120 -4.67 -0.53 13.47
N CYS A 121 -5.15 0.46 12.73
CA CYS A 121 -5.39 0.40 11.29
C CYS A 121 -4.67 1.58 10.63
N TYR A 122 -3.84 1.26 9.65
CA TYR A 122 -3.13 2.23 8.83
C TYR A 122 -3.76 2.20 7.45
N ARG A 123 -4.28 3.35 7.01
CA ARG A 123 -5.01 3.47 5.74
C ARG A 123 -4.41 4.56 4.88
N SER A 124 -4.23 4.31 3.60
CA SER A 124 -3.80 5.34 2.65
C SER A 124 -4.60 5.25 1.37
N MET A 125 -5.11 6.39 0.92
CA MET A 125 -5.67 6.53 -0.42
C MET A 125 -4.55 6.89 -1.38
N LEU A 126 -4.46 6.17 -2.50
CA LEU A 126 -3.46 6.34 -3.54
C LEU A 126 -4.16 6.58 -4.87
N ALA A 127 -3.80 7.65 -5.58
CA ALA A 127 -4.15 7.84 -6.97
C ALA A 127 -3.12 7.13 -7.86
N LEU A 128 -3.59 6.25 -8.76
CA LEU A 128 -2.72 5.56 -9.70
C LEU A 128 -2.73 6.26 -11.06
N SER A 129 -1.56 6.62 -11.57
CA SER A 129 -1.40 7.23 -12.89
C SER A 129 -0.30 6.55 -13.69
N ARG A 130 -0.26 6.82 -15.00
CA ARG A 130 0.75 6.19 -15.87
C ARG A 130 2.11 6.78 -15.59
N ALA A 131 3.13 5.92 -15.49
CA ALA A 131 4.50 6.38 -15.58
C ALA A 131 4.73 7.04 -16.95
N PRO A 132 5.27 8.28 -17.01
CA PRO A 132 5.77 8.83 -18.25
C PRO A 132 6.92 7.96 -18.77
N SER A 133 6.97 7.73 -20.09
CA SER A 133 7.96 6.83 -20.74
C SER A 133 9.42 7.20 -20.45
N ARG A 134 9.69 8.45 -20.04
CA ARG A 134 10.99 8.94 -19.55
C ARG A 134 10.77 9.94 -18.42
N SER A 135 10.52 9.46 -17.21
CA SER A 135 10.42 10.34 -16.03
C SER A 135 11.43 9.91 -14.96
N PRO A 136 12.46 10.73 -14.67
CA PRO A 136 13.27 10.60 -13.45
C PRO A 136 12.42 10.78 -12.18
N GLN A 137 11.23 11.38 -12.28
CA GLN A 137 10.34 11.66 -11.15
C GLN A 137 9.78 10.39 -10.49
N LEU A 138 9.75 9.25 -11.19
CA LEU A 138 9.48 7.94 -10.59
C LEU A 138 10.52 7.53 -9.54
N ARG A 139 11.71 8.13 -9.57
CA ARG A 139 12.85 7.80 -8.68
C ARG A 139 12.86 8.63 -7.38
N GLY A 140 11.92 9.55 -7.18
CA GLY A 140 12.12 10.67 -6.25
C GLY A 140 11.26 10.74 -4.98
N ARG A 141 10.64 9.65 -4.50
CA ARG A 141 9.75 9.73 -3.32
C ARG A 141 9.95 8.67 -2.24
N LEU A 142 10.83 7.69 -2.48
CA LEU A 142 11.27 6.78 -1.43
C LEU A 142 12.54 7.34 -0.79
N GLY A 143 12.63 7.20 0.52
CA GLY A 143 13.77 7.66 1.30
C GLY A 143 13.92 6.81 2.55
N PHE A 144 14.98 7.07 3.29
CA PHE A 144 15.28 6.40 4.54
C PHE A 144 15.12 7.37 5.70
N VAL A 145 14.77 6.81 6.87
CA VAL A 145 14.76 7.54 8.13
C VAL A 145 15.88 6.96 8.99
N ALA A 146 16.68 7.84 9.60
CA ALA A 146 17.66 7.47 10.60
C ALA A 146 17.17 7.93 11.97
N THR A 147 17.42 7.13 13.00
CA THR A 147 17.09 7.45 14.40
C THR A 147 18.36 7.40 15.23
N CYS A 148 18.50 8.32 16.18
CA CYS A 148 19.59 8.34 17.16
C CYS A 148 19.02 8.02 18.55
N GLY A 149 19.64 7.06 19.25
CA GLY A 149 19.16 6.54 20.54
C GLY A 149 18.29 5.29 20.37
N ALA A 150 18.67 4.23 21.08
CA ALA A 150 17.88 3.01 21.30
C ALA A 150 17.25 3.07 22.69
#